data_AF-A0A9W3DI90-F1
#
_entry.id   AF-A0A9W3DI90-F1
#
_cell.length_a   1.000
_cell.length_b   1.000
_cell.length_c   1.000
_cell.angle_alpha   90.00
_cell.angle_beta   90.00
_cell.angle_gamma   90.00
#
_symmetry.space_group_name_H-M   'P 1'
#
loop_
_entity.id
_entity.type
_entity.pdbx_description
1 polymer ?
#
loop_
_entity_poly.entity_id
_entity_poly.type
_entity_poly.pdbx_seq_one_letter_code
_entity_poly.pdbx_strand_id
1 'polypeptide(L)'
;MSVGPLIKLGYLDSFFPISLFLSSLPLRGSSSSSIDFRRIPPFVSSNSLPNHAEKNDSEPVDDLALMKRAYTNKKTGQIDDGVVRDVVTLIGTQVEEEASQLQTEDDDSTGSTYLPRVRINEIVESGVPKKKGRLFGLGRRSRSVPSSAAPPPFVDPEVLLGQMKDKDDRISALESTVASQHAGWEAQKKLNEQMLEMMRRLHPNEVLPTMPDPNVQSP
;
A
#
# COMPACT_ATOMS: atom_id res chain seq x y z
N MET A 1 -14.48 -39.10 -54.50
CA MET A 1 -14.75 -39.39 -53.07
C MET A 1 -14.17 -38.21 -52.29
N SER A 2 -14.84 -37.40 -51.49
CA SER A 2 -16.24 -37.22 -51.15
C SER A 2 -16.40 -35.72 -50.86
N VAL A 3 -17.51 -35.13 -51.31
CA VAL A 3 -17.87 -33.72 -51.17
C VAL A 3 -19.03 -33.58 -50.19
N GLY A 4 -18.92 -32.62 -49.26
CA GLY A 4 -20.03 -31.94 -48.55
C GLY A 4 -20.30 -32.31 -47.07
N PRO A 5 -21.12 -31.51 -46.32
CA PRO A 5 -21.81 -30.27 -46.74
C PRO A 5 -21.78 -29.06 -45.75
N LEU A 6 -22.26 -27.92 -46.31
CA LEU A 6 -22.66 -26.61 -45.76
C LEU A 6 -23.66 -26.63 -44.59
N ILE A 7 -23.62 -25.59 -43.71
CA ILE A 7 -24.74 -24.68 -43.28
C ILE A 7 -24.06 -23.39 -42.68
N LYS A 8 -24.06 -22.15 -43.20
CA LYS A 8 -25.04 -21.06 -43.49
C LYS A 8 -25.67 -20.30 -42.26
N LEU A 9 -25.45 -18.96 -42.26
CA LEU A 9 -26.34 -17.83 -41.89
C LEU A 9 -26.21 -17.06 -40.55
N GLY A 10 -26.20 -15.72 -40.69
CA GLY A 10 -26.59 -14.67 -39.71
C GLY A 10 -25.42 -14.03 -38.97
N TYR A 11 -25.21 -12.71 -38.87
CA TYR A 11 -26.12 -11.56 -38.78
C TYR A 11 -25.28 -10.27 -39.06
N LEU A 12 -25.53 -9.58 -40.18
CA LEU A 12 -26.13 -8.23 -40.30
C LEU A 12 -25.45 -7.08 -39.52
N ASP A 13 -24.65 -6.33 -40.29
CA ASP A 13 -24.50 -4.88 -40.22
C ASP A 13 -25.88 -4.20 -40.19
N SER A 14 -26.14 -3.34 -39.19
CA SER A 14 -27.31 -2.46 -39.17
C SER A 14 -26.97 -1.09 -38.60
N PHE A 15 -26.71 -0.19 -39.54
CA PHE A 15 -26.67 1.26 -39.41
C PHE A 15 -28.10 1.84 -39.36
N PHE A 16 -28.25 2.99 -38.67
CA PHE A 16 -29.36 3.98 -38.68
C PHE A 16 -30.63 3.74 -37.81
N PRO A 17 -31.48 4.77 -37.58
CA PRO A 17 -31.28 6.13 -37.02
C PRO A 17 -32.37 6.42 -35.94
N ILE A 18 -32.86 7.67 -35.78
CA ILE A 18 -34.09 8.17 -35.08
C ILE A 18 -33.70 9.18 -33.97
N SER A 19 -34.20 10.42 -33.87
CA SER A 19 -35.01 11.28 -34.74
C SER A 19 -34.87 12.71 -34.21
N LEU A 20 -34.84 13.68 -35.14
CA LEU A 20 -35.14 15.08 -34.85
C LEU A 20 -36.65 15.18 -34.57
N PHE A 21 -37.03 15.84 -33.48
CA PHE A 21 -38.40 16.37 -33.35
C PHE A 21 -38.31 17.85 -33.00
N LEU A 22 -38.53 18.68 -34.03
CA LEU A 22 -38.92 20.06 -33.86
C LEU A 22 -40.33 20.08 -33.24
N SER A 23 -40.52 20.87 -32.19
CA SER A 23 -41.81 21.48 -31.92
C SER A 23 -41.63 22.96 -31.60
N SER A 24 -42.39 23.75 -32.34
CA SER A 24 -42.41 25.22 -32.44
C SER A 24 -43.16 25.88 -31.28
N LEU A 25 -42.57 26.97 -30.75
CA LEU A 25 -43.12 28.33 -30.50
C LEU A 25 -44.38 28.51 -29.58
N PRO A 26 -44.52 29.63 -28.83
CA PRO A 26 -44.44 30.98 -29.37
C PRO A 26 -43.77 32.10 -28.55
N LEU A 27 -43.44 33.16 -29.29
CA LEU A 27 -42.98 34.48 -28.87
C LEU A 27 -44.04 35.24 -28.05
N ARG A 28 -43.63 35.92 -26.97
CA ARG A 28 -44.28 37.17 -26.53
C ARG A 28 -43.42 37.97 -25.55
N GLY A 29 -43.24 39.25 -25.85
CA GLY A 29 -43.28 40.32 -24.83
C GLY A 29 -41.96 41.00 -24.49
N SER A 30 -41.60 42.01 -25.27
CA SER A 30 -40.75 43.12 -24.85
C SER A 30 -41.36 43.85 -23.65
N SER A 31 -40.57 44.11 -22.60
CA SER A 31 -40.76 45.30 -21.77
C SER A 31 -39.45 45.65 -21.05
N SER A 32 -38.89 46.78 -21.44
CA SER A 32 -37.78 47.46 -20.82
C SER A 32 -38.07 47.78 -19.35
N SER A 33 -37.24 47.32 -18.43
CA SER A 33 -37.11 47.93 -17.10
C SER A 33 -35.63 48.10 -16.78
N SER A 34 -35.21 49.35 -16.80
CA SER A 34 -33.90 49.83 -16.36
C SER A 34 -33.74 49.50 -14.89
N ILE A 35 -32.83 48.58 -14.54
CA ILE A 35 -32.51 48.26 -13.16
C ILE A 35 -31.28 49.09 -12.78
N ASP A 36 -31.48 50.08 -11.92
CA ASP A 36 -30.46 50.99 -11.41
C ASP A 36 -29.37 50.25 -10.62
N PHE A 37 -28.12 50.33 -11.09
CA PHE A 37 -26.94 49.71 -10.47
C PHE A 37 -26.39 50.42 -9.21
N ARG A 38 -27.17 51.32 -8.59
CA ARG A 38 -26.65 52.20 -7.50
C ARG A 38 -27.12 51.82 -6.08
N ARG A 39 -27.15 50.53 -5.72
CA ARG A 39 -27.32 50.13 -4.31
C ARG A 39 -26.87 48.70 -3.97
N ILE A 40 -25.60 48.38 -4.21
CA ILE A 40 -24.97 47.19 -3.63
C ILE A 40 -23.96 47.66 -2.57
N PRO A 41 -24.15 47.35 -1.27
CA PRO A 41 -23.11 47.58 -0.27
C PRO A 41 -21.93 46.63 -0.51
N PRO A 42 -20.68 47.02 -0.22
CA PRO A 42 -19.53 46.15 -0.46
C PRO A 42 -19.64 44.89 0.41
N PHE A 43 -19.73 43.74 -0.25
CA PHE A 43 -19.60 42.43 0.39
C PHE A 43 -18.16 42.30 0.89
N VAL A 44 -17.99 42.39 2.21
CA VAL A 44 -16.73 42.09 2.88
C VAL A 44 -16.42 40.63 2.61
N SER A 45 -15.37 40.38 1.82
CA SER A 45 -14.86 39.04 1.53
C SER A 45 -14.10 38.51 2.75
N SER A 46 -14.85 38.16 3.79
CA SER A 46 -14.34 37.32 4.87
C SER A 46 -14.40 35.89 4.36
N ASN A 47 -13.28 35.36 3.87
CA ASN A 47 -12.92 33.94 3.97
C ASN A 47 -11.44 33.78 3.60
N SER A 48 -10.59 34.25 4.51
CA SER A 48 -9.30 33.60 4.76
C SER A 48 -9.59 32.22 5.34
N LEU A 49 -9.67 31.19 4.51
CA LEU A 49 -9.53 29.81 4.96
C LEU A 49 -8.05 29.44 4.90
N PRO A 50 -7.41 29.10 6.03
CA PRO A 50 -6.02 28.69 6.05
C PRO A 50 -5.86 27.35 5.33
N ASN A 51 -4.89 27.27 4.42
CA ASN A 51 -4.36 26.02 3.91
C ASN A 51 -3.79 25.21 5.08
N HIS A 52 -4.57 24.29 5.64
CA HIS A 52 -4.04 23.19 6.44
C HIS A 52 -3.38 22.18 5.48
N ALA A 53 -2.23 22.56 4.92
CA ALA A 53 -1.24 21.58 4.47
C ALA A 53 -0.43 21.16 5.71
N GLU A 54 -1.12 20.52 6.65
CA GLU A 54 -0.49 19.86 7.77
C GLU A 54 0.21 18.63 7.21
N LYS A 55 1.54 18.66 7.26
CA LYS A 55 2.39 17.54 6.90
C LYS A 55 2.10 16.43 7.90
N ASN A 56 1.33 15.42 7.48
CA ASN A 56 1.17 14.20 8.24
C ASN A 56 2.48 13.42 8.16
N ASP A 57 3.44 13.76 9.02
CA ASP A 57 4.69 13.01 9.24
C ASP A 57 4.50 11.88 10.27
N SER A 58 3.26 11.50 10.60
CA SER A 58 2.96 10.61 11.72
C SER A 58 2.05 9.48 11.27
N GLU A 59 2.64 8.28 11.21
CA GLU A 59 2.00 6.98 10.94
C GLU A 59 1.47 6.76 9.49
N PRO A 60 1.82 5.63 8.84
CA PRO A 60 1.27 5.31 7.53
C PRO A 60 -0.26 5.17 7.59
N VAL A 61 -0.98 5.79 6.63
CA VAL A 61 -2.45 5.74 6.53
C VAL A 61 -2.92 4.29 6.47
N ASP A 62 -3.85 3.90 7.34
CA ASP A 62 -4.50 2.58 7.28
C ASP A 62 -5.50 2.52 6.11
N ASP A 63 -5.10 1.87 5.02
CA ASP A 63 -5.96 1.75 3.84
C ASP A 63 -7.15 0.84 4.04
N LEU A 64 -6.98 -0.19 4.86
CA LEU A 64 -8.04 -1.15 5.13
C LEU A 64 -9.15 -0.46 5.93
N ALA A 65 -8.78 0.32 6.96
CA ALA A 65 -9.72 1.14 7.70
C ALA A 65 -10.35 2.24 6.85
N LEU A 66 -9.56 2.90 5.99
CA LEU A 66 -10.05 3.93 5.07
C LEU A 66 -11.07 3.36 4.10
N MET A 67 -10.79 2.21 3.50
CA MET A 67 -11.69 1.50 2.59
C MET A 67 -12.97 1.06 3.31
N LYS A 68 -12.86 0.42 4.48
CA LYS A 68 -14.01 0.05 5.31
C LYS A 68 -14.88 1.26 5.58
N ARG A 69 -14.30 2.38 6.02
CA ARG A 69 -15.04 3.62 6.34
C ARG A 69 -15.70 4.25 5.12
N ALA A 70 -15.05 4.23 3.96
CA ALA A 70 -15.55 4.85 2.74
C ALA A 70 -16.81 4.16 2.21
N TYR A 71 -16.90 2.84 2.36
CA TYR A 71 -17.98 2.01 1.81
C TYR A 71 -18.97 1.49 2.86
N THR A 72 -18.77 1.81 4.13
CA THR A 72 -19.75 1.46 5.17
C THR A 72 -20.92 2.43 5.14
N ASN A 73 -22.12 1.91 4.96
CA ASN A 73 -23.34 2.68 5.06
C ASN A 73 -23.59 3.08 6.52
N LYS A 74 -23.70 4.38 6.78
CA LYS A 74 -23.86 4.94 8.13
C LYS A 74 -25.15 4.51 8.83
N LYS A 75 -26.18 4.11 8.09
CA LYS A 75 -27.48 3.69 8.64
C LYS A 75 -27.50 2.23 9.06
N THR A 76 -26.79 1.37 8.32
CA THR A 76 -26.79 -0.09 8.54
C THR A 76 -25.51 -0.61 9.19
N GLY A 77 -24.42 0.18 9.16
CA GLY A 77 -23.11 -0.23 9.65
C GLY A 77 -22.43 -1.30 8.79
N GLN A 78 -22.97 -1.61 7.61
CA GLN A 78 -22.46 -2.63 6.71
C GLN A 78 -21.87 -2.02 5.44
N ILE A 79 -20.90 -2.71 4.84
CA ILE A 79 -20.35 -2.36 3.52
C ILE A 79 -21.44 -2.63 2.47
N ASP A 80 -21.84 -1.62 1.71
CA ASP A 80 -22.91 -1.72 0.71
C ASP A 80 -22.43 -2.25 -0.65
N ASP A 81 -21.21 -1.87 -1.05
CA ASP A 81 -20.55 -2.37 -2.25
C ASP A 81 -20.10 -3.82 -2.09
N GLY A 82 -20.66 -4.71 -2.92
CA GLY A 82 -20.36 -6.14 -2.89
C GLY A 82 -18.89 -6.45 -3.18
N VAL A 83 -18.26 -5.74 -4.12
CA VAL A 83 -16.85 -5.96 -4.48
C VAL A 83 -15.95 -5.56 -3.32
N VAL A 84 -16.23 -4.42 -2.68
CA VAL A 84 -15.44 -3.95 -1.54
C VAL A 84 -15.61 -4.87 -0.33
N ARG A 85 -16.81 -5.42 -0.13
CA ARG A 85 -17.06 -6.39 0.94
C ARG A 85 -16.17 -7.63 0.77
N ASP A 86 -16.13 -8.20 -0.43
CA ASP A 86 -15.31 -9.38 -0.73
C ASP A 86 -13.81 -9.09 -0.57
N VAL A 87 -13.36 -7.93 -1.06
CA VAL A 87 -11.98 -7.47 -0.92
C VAL A 87 -11.58 -7.26 0.54
N VAL A 88 -12.44 -6.63 1.34
CA VAL A 88 -12.19 -6.41 2.76
C VAL A 88 -12.11 -7.73 3.54
N THR A 89 -12.96 -8.69 3.19
CA THR A 89 -12.91 -10.04 3.79
C THR A 89 -11.62 -10.76 3.41
N LEU A 90 -11.25 -10.76 2.12
CA LEU A 90 -10.02 -11.38 1.64
C LEU A 90 -8.77 -10.78 2.29
N ILE A 91 -8.70 -9.45 2.38
CA ILE A 91 -7.58 -8.78 3.04
C ILE A 91 -7.58 -9.09 4.54
N GLY A 92 -8.76 -9.15 5.17
CA GLY A 92 -8.90 -9.51 6.57
C GLY A 92 -8.33 -10.89 6.87
N THR A 93 -8.68 -11.89 6.06
CA THR A 93 -8.15 -13.26 6.20
C THR A 93 -6.67 -13.32 5.91
N GLN A 94 -6.17 -12.62 4.89
CA GLN A 94 -4.74 -12.62 4.57
C GLN A 94 -3.89 -11.93 5.65
N VAL A 95 -4.39 -10.84 6.24
CA VAL A 95 -3.75 -10.19 7.40
C VAL A 95 -3.74 -11.14 8.59
N GLU A 96 -4.80 -11.91 8.81
CA GLU A 96 -4.85 -12.92 9.87
C GLU A 96 -3.86 -14.07 9.62
N GLU A 97 -3.85 -14.64 8.41
CA GLU A 97 -2.94 -15.71 8.01
C GLU A 97 -1.46 -15.29 8.09
N GLU A 98 -1.11 -14.07 7.63
CA GLU A 98 0.25 -13.55 7.76
C GLU A 98 0.62 -13.27 9.22
N ALA A 99 -0.33 -12.83 10.05
CA ALA A 99 -0.08 -12.69 11.49
C ALA A 99 0.13 -14.05 12.16
N SER A 100 -0.63 -15.07 11.78
CA SER A 100 -0.46 -16.44 12.27
C SER A 100 0.85 -17.07 11.83
N GLN A 101 1.33 -16.80 10.60
CA GLN A 101 2.65 -17.26 10.17
C GLN A 101 3.80 -16.63 10.97
N LEU A 102 3.62 -15.41 11.48
CA LEU A 102 4.58 -14.72 12.34
C LEU A 102 4.48 -15.15 13.82
N GLN A 103 3.36 -15.76 14.21
CA GLN A 103 3.17 -16.42 15.51
C GLN A 103 3.50 -17.90 15.38
N THR A 104 4.80 -18.22 15.36
CA THR A 104 5.23 -19.61 15.56
C THR A 104 4.93 -20.00 17.00
N GLU A 105 3.92 -20.87 17.14
CA GLU A 105 3.62 -21.82 18.23
C GLU A 105 4.17 -21.43 19.61
N ASP A 106 3.41 -20.60 20.34
CA ASP A 106 3.18 -20.64 21.80
C ASP A 106 2.72 -19.26 22.30
N ASP A 107 1.40 -18.99 22.30
CA ASP A 107 0.73 -18.27 23.40
C ASP A 107 -0.81 -18.27 23.19
N ASP A 108 -1.55 -18.88 24.11
CA ASP A 108 -3.00 -18.80 24.20
C ASP A 108 -3.37 -17.47 24.88
N SER A 109 -3.12 -16.35 24.17
CA SER A 109 -3.42 -15.01 24.68
C SER A 109 -4.22 -14.20 23.68
N THR A 110 -5.43 -13.86 24.11
CA THR A 110 -6.38 -13.01 23.42
C THR A 110 -5.84 -11.56 23.37
N GLY A 111 -5.14 -11.16 22.31
CA GLY A 111 -4.75 -9.76 22.21
C GLY A 111 -3.80 -9.36 21.08
N SER A 112 -4.38 -8.96 19.95
CA SER A 112 -3.82 -8.01 18.97
C SER A 112 -2.80 -8.52 17.94
N THR A 113 -3.33 -8.93 16.78
CA THR A 113 -2.84 -8.69 15.41
C THR A 113 -1.55 -7.83 15.31
N TYR A 114 -0.36 -8.46 15.40
CA TYR A 114 0.94 -7.77 15.34
C TYR A 114 1.51 -7.76 13.91
N LEU A 115 0.80 -7.13 12.97
CA LEU A 115 1.35 -6.82 11.64
C LEU A 115 1.60 -5.31 11.55
N PRO A 116 2.80 -4.86 11.14
CA PRO A 116 3.05 -3.43 11.00
C PRO A 116 2.13 -2.84 9.93
N ARG A 117 1.65 -1.62 10.17
CA ARG A 117 0.68 -0.95 9.28
C ARG A 117 1.18 -0.84 7.83
N VAL A 118 2.48 -0.66 7.63
CA VAL A 118 3.11 -0.69 6.29
C VAL A 118 2.85 -2.02 5.58
N ARG A 119 3.01 -3.15 6.30
CA ARG A 119 2.77 -4.48 5.76
C ARG A 119 1.29 -4.72 5.46
N ILE A 120 0.40 -4.27 6.33
CA ILE A 120 -1.05 -4.32 6.07
C ILE A 120 -1.40 -3.54 4.79
N ASN A 121 -0.81 -2.37 4.60
CA ASN A 121 -1.03 -1.57 3.39
C ASN A 121 -0.47 -2.25 2.13
N GLU A 122 0.65 -2.96 2.20
CA GLU A 122 1.16 -3.78 1.10
C GLU A 122 0.19 -4.90 0.71
N ILE A 123 -0.39 -5.59 1.72
CA ILE A 123 -1.42 -6.60 1.52
C ILE A 123 -2.65 -5.98 0.84
N VAL A 124 -3.10 -4.79 1.29
CA VAL A 124 -4.18 -4.05 0.64
C VAL A 124 -3.82 -3.67 -0.81
N GLU A 125 -2.61 -3.19 -1.07
CA GLU A 125 -2.17 -2.80 -2.41
C GLU A 125 -2.09 -3.98 -3.40
N SER A 126 -1.91 -5.20 -2.90
CA SER A 126 -1.90 -6.43 -3.71
C SER A 126 -3.30 -7.04 -3.87
N GLY A 127 -4.15 -6.99 -2.84
CA GLY A 127 -5.51 -7.55 -2.86
C GLY A 127 -6.58 -6.68 -3.53
N VAL A 128 -6.38 -5.36 -3.60
CA VAL A 128 -7.37 -4.44 -4.18
C VAL A 128 -7.26 -4.35 -5.71
N PRO A 129 -8.37 -4.52 -6.46
CA PRO A 129 -8.37 -4.37 -7.92
C PRO A 129 -7.86 -2.99 -8.37
N LYS A 130 -7.09 -2.96 -9.47
CA LYS A 130 -6.51 -1.74 -10.05
C LYS A 130 -7.12 -1.42 -11.41
N LYS A 131 -7.54 -0.17 -11.64
CA LYS A 131 -7.98 0.33 -12.96
C LYS A 131 -7.19 1.59 -13.32
N LYS A 132 -6.42 1.54 -14.42
CA LYS A 132 -5.57 2.65 -14.88
C LYS A 132 -4.61 3.17 -13.77
N GLY A 133 -4.01 2.24 -13.02
CA GLY A 133 -3.10 2.57 -11.91
C GLY A 133 -3.78 3.15 -10.66
N ARG A 134 -5.11 3.22 -10.62
CA ARG A 134 -5.88 3.63 -9.45
C ARG A 134 -6.42 2.39 -8.74
N LEU A 135 -6.15 2.30 -7.44
CA LEU A 135 -6.74 1.27 -6.58
C LEU A 135 -8.24 1.52 -6.44
N PHE A 136 -9.04 0.45 -6.42
CA PHE A 136 -10.47 0.58 -6.23
C PHE A 136 -10.75 1.18 -4.84
N GLY A 137 -11.56 2.24 -4.77
CA GLY A 137 -11.88 2.91 -3.50
C GLY A 137 -10.77 3.75 -2.86
N LEU A 138 -9.52 3.55 -3.26
CA LEU A 138 -8.37 4.31 -2.78
C LEU A 138 -7.88 5.22 -3.92
N GLY A 139 -7.80 6.53 -3.68
CA GLY A 139 -7.44 7.52 -4.69
C GLY A 139 -6.05 7.31 -5.31
N ARG A 140 -5.56 8.29 -6.07
CA ARG A 140 -4.14 8.27 -6.48
C ARG A 140 -3.30 8.44 -5.23
N ARG A 141 -2.76 7.33 -4.71
CA ARG A 141 -1.73 7.37 -3.70
C ARG A 141 -0.49 7.89 -4.41
N SER A 142 -0.11 9.13 -4.13
CA SER A 142 1.23 9.61 -4.39
C SER A 142 2.16 8.78 -3.51
N ARG A 143 2.47 7.55 -3.96
CA ARG A 143 3.69 6.86 -3.55
C ARG A 143 4.81 7.89 -3.67
N SER A 144 5.74 7.87 -2.73
CA SER A 144 6.88 8.76 -2.48
C SER A 144 7.86 8.94 -3.64
N VAL A 145 7.38 9.08 -4.87
CA VAL A 145 8.06 9.87 -5.88
C VAL A 145 7.77 11.33 -5.54
N PRO A 146 8.81 12.16 -5.31
CA PRO A 146 8.59 13.60 -5.21
C PRO A 146 7.78 14.02 -6.43
N SER A 147 6.77 14.86 -6.22
CA SER A 147 6.08 15.53 -7.31
C SER A 147 7.16 16.21 -8.14
N SER A 148 7.51 15.58 -9.26
CA SER A 148 8.55 16.02 -10.21
C SER A 148 7.99 17.21 -10.99
N ALA A 149 7.66 18.27 -10.26
CA ALA A 149 7.18 19.54 -10.76
C ALA A 149 8.17 20.68 -10.45
N ALA A 150 9.17 20.42 -9.60
CA ALA A 150 10.35 21.26 -9.46
C ALA A 150 11.52 20.58 -10.18
N PRO A 151 12.30 21.30 -11.02
CA PRO A 151 13.60 20.82 -11.44
C PRO A 151 14.41 20.46 -10.18
N PRO A 152 15.08 19.29 -10.12
CA PRO A 152 15.98 19.01 -9.02
C PRO A 152 16.99 20.18 -8.92
N PRO A 153 17.39 20.60 -7.70
CA PRO A 153 18.49 21.54 -7.58
C PRO A 153 19.65 20.97 -8.40
N PHE A 154 20.23 21.78 -9.29
CA PHE A 154 21.33 21.33 -10.13
C PHE A 154 22.50 20.94 -9.22
N VAL A 155 22.70 19.63 -9.08
CA VAL A 155 23.87 19.05 -8.41
C VAL A 155 24.89 18.80 -9.51
N ASP A 156 26.10 19.32 -9.33
CA ASP A 156 27.21 19.10 -10.25
C ASP A 156 27.45 17.58 -10.40
N PRO A 157 27.41 17.02 -11.63
CA PRO A 157 27.60 15.60 -11.87
C PRO A 157 28.94 15.08 -11.32
N GLU A 158 29.98 15.91 -11.24
CA GLU A 158 31.28 15.51 -10.70
C GLU A 158 31.24 15.31 -9.18
N VAL A 159 30.52 16.18 -8.46
CA VAL A 159 30.33 16.07 -7.02
C VAL A 159 29.52 14.82 -6.68
N LEU A 160 28.47 14.54 -7.45
CA LEU A 160 27.66 13.34 -7.27
C LEU A 160 28.48 12.06 -7.51
N LEU A 161 29.31 12.05 -8.54
CA LEU A 161 30.20 10.92 -8.82
C LEU A 161 31.24 10.73 -7.70
N GLY A 162 31.78 11.82 -7.16
CA GLY A 162 32.67 11.79 -6.00
C GLY A 162 32.00 11.19 -4.77
N GLN A 163 30.75 11.58 -4.48
CA GLN A 163 29.98 11.05 -3.35
C GLN A 163 29.63 9.57 -3.51
N MET A 164 29.35 9.11 -4.73
CA MET A 164 29.11 7.67 -4.97
C MET A 164 30.38 6.86 -4.69
N LYS A 165 31.54 7.33 -5.17
CA LYS A 165 32.83 6.68 -4.90
C LYS A 165 33.17 6.63 -3.42
N ASP A 166 33.03 7.73 -2.69
CA ASP A 166 33.26 7.75 -1.24
C ASP A 166 32.37 6.75 -0.48
N LYS A 167 31.11 6.62 -0.92
CA LYS A 167 30.19 5.63 -0.35
C LYS A 167 30.59 4.20 -0.70
N ASP A 168 31.05 3.94 -1.93
CA ASP A 168 31.55 2.63 -2.35
C ASP A 168 32.83 2.24 -1.60
N ASP A 169 33.74 3.19 -1.37
CA ASP A 169 34.96 2.99 -0.57
C ASP A 169 34.61 2.68 0.89
N ARG A 170 33.65 3.40 1.47
CA ARG A 170 33.14 3.13 2.82
C ARG A 170 32.45 1.77 2.92
N ILE A 171 31.67 1.37 1.92
CA ILE A 171 31.04 0.03 1.87
C ILE A 171 32.13 -1.05 1.86
N SER A 172 33.14 -0.91 1.00
CA SER A 172 34.27 -1.84 0.92
C SER A 172 35.01 -1.98 2.25
N ALA A 173 35.25 -0.86 2.94
CA ALA A 173 35.87 -0.87 4.27
C ALA A 173 34.99 -1.59 5.30
N LEU A 174 33.68 -1.31 5.34
CA LEU A 174 32.75 -1.97 6.26
C LEU A 174 32.64 -3.47 6.00
N GLU A 175 32.51 -3.89 4.73
CA GLU A 175 32.46 -5.31 4.35
C GLU A 175 33.71 -6.07 4.81
N SER A 176 34.89 -5.46 4.66
CA SER A 176 36.14 -6.03 5.17
C SER A 176 36.13 -6.22 6.70
N THR A 177 35.59 -5.24 7.45
CA THR A 177 35.45 -5.39 8.91
C THR A 177 34.46 -6.48 9.29
N VAL A 178 33.33 -6.59 8.60
CA VAL A 178 32.32 -7.64 8.84
C VAL A 178 32.89 -9.02 8.51
N ALA A 179 33.61 -9.16 7.39
CA ALA A 179 34.25 -10.41 7.01
C ALA A 179 35.28 -10.86 8.06
N SER A 180 36.09 -9.92 8.56
CA SER A 180 37.08 -10.20 9.60
C SER A 180 36.44 -10.60 10.93
N GLN A 181 35.38 -9.90 11.35
CA GLN A 181 34.63 -10.24 12.56
C GLN A 181 33.94 -11.59 12.43
N HIS A 182 33.33 -11.86 11.29
CA HIS A 182 32.69 -13.14 11.00
C HIS A 182 33.68 -14.29 11.04
N ALA A 183 34.87 -14.12 10.45
CA ALA A 183 35.94 -15.13 10.52
C ALA A 183 36.40 -15.37 11.98
N GLY A 184 36.51 -14.32 12.79
CA GLY A 184 36.82 -14.44 14.21
C GLY A 184 35.73 -15.16 15.01
N TRP A 185 34.47 -14.82 14.77
CA TRP A 185 33.32 -15.46 15.41
C TRP A 185 33.17 -16.93 15.01
N GLU A 186 33.31 -17.26 13.72
CA GLU A 186 33.28 -18.64 13.22
C GLU A 186 34.42 -19.49 13.80
N ALA A 187 35.63 -18.94 13.89
CA ALA A 187 36.75 -19.64 14.53
C ALA A 187 36.48 -19.96 16.00
N GLN A 188 35.89 -19.01 16.73
CA GLN A 188 35.50 -19.21 18.13
C GLN A 188 34.36 -20.24 18.27
N LYS A 189 33.35 -20.16 17.40
CA LYS A 189 32.23 -21.11 17.37
C LYS A 189 32.75 -22.53 17.12
N LYS A 190 33.62 -22.71 16.14
CA LYS A 190 34.25 -24.00 15.84
C LYS A 190 35.06 -24.54 17.02
N LEU A 191 35.79 -23.68 17.72
CA LEU A 191 36.50 -24.07 18.94
C LEU A 191 35.54 -24.52 20.05
N ASN A 192 34.43 -23.79 20.24
CA ASN A 192 33.41 -24.16 21.21
C ASN A 192 32.74 -25.50 20.85
N GLU A 193 32.43 -25.73 19.58
CA GLU A 193 31.89 -27.00 19.08
C GLU A 193 32.85 -28.16 19.29
N GLN A 194 34.15 -27.96 19.03
CA GLN A 194 35.17 -28.98 19.28
C GLN A 194 35.24 -29.36 20.76
N MET A 195 35.17 -28.37 21.66
CA MET A 195 35.15 -28.60 23.10
C MET A 195 33.88 -29.37 23.52
N LEU A 196 32.73 -28.98 22.99
CA LEU A 196 31.45 -29.65 23.24
C LEU A 196 31.46 -31.11 22.76
N GLU A 197 32.03 -31.36 21.59
CA GLU A 197 32.16 -32.70 21.02
C GLU A 197 33.13 -33.58 21.84
N MET A 198 34.23 -33.01 22.32
CA MET A 198 35.14 -33.71 23.24
C MET A 198 34.43 -34.10 24.53
N MET A 199 33.67 -33.17 25.13
CA MET A 199 32.86 -33.44 26.31
C MET A 199 31.81 -34.55 26.05
N ARG A 200 31.14 -34.52 24.90
CA ARG A 200 30.13 -35.52 24.51
C ARG A 200 30.72 -36.92 24.36
N ARG A 201 31.95 -37.03 23.84
CA ARG A 201 32.65 -38.32 23.72
C ARG A 201 33.10 -38.87 25.07
N LEU A 202 33.44 -37.99 26.01
CA LEU A 202 33.80 -38.38 27.37
C LEU A 202 32.57 -38.74 28.22
N HIS A 203 31.41 -38.13 27.94
CA HIS A 203 30.14 -38.36 28.64
C HIS A 203 29.01 -38.73 27.65
N PRO A 204 29.02 -39.95 27.08
CA PRO A 204 28.09 -40.34 26.01
C PRO A 204 26.61 -40.39 26.42
N ASN A 205 26.30 -40.31 27.71
CA ASN A 205 24.95 -40.55 28.27
C ASN A 205 24.39 -39.36 29.09
N GLU A 206 25.00 -38.18 29.05
CA GLU A 206 24.43 -36.99 29.69
C GLU A 206 23.69 -36.14 28.66
N VAL A 207 22.37 -36.03 28.80
CA VAL A 207 21.55 -35.06 28.05
C VAL A 207 22.02 -33.68 28.50
N LEU A 208 22.82 -33.01 27.65
CA LEU A 208 23.29 -31.67 27.92
C LEU A 208 22.08 -30.73 28.09
N PRO A 209 22.06 -29.86 29.12
CA PRO A 209 20.97 -28.91 29.28
C PRO A 209 20.95 -27.99 28.05
N THR A 210 19.84 -28.03 27.31
CA THR A 210 19.52 -27.03 26.30
C THR A 210 19.60 -25.67 26.98
N MET A 211 20.47 -24.77 26.47
CA MET A 211 20.47 -23.38 26.91
C MET A 211 19.04 -22.86 26.84
N PRO A 212 18.47 -22.34 27.95
CA PRO A 212 17.12 -21.81 27.91
C PRO A 212 17.11 -20.68 26.88
N ASP A 213 16.17 -20.75 25.95
CA ASP A 213 15.87 -19.65 25.04
C ASP A 213 15.59 -18.43 25.91
N PRO A 214 16.30 -17.28 25.74
CA PRO A 214 16.15 -16.12 26.61
C PRO A 214 14.73 -15.54 26.67
N ASN A 215 13.79 -16.08 25.88
CA ASN A 215 12.39 -15.70 25.86
C ASN A 215 11.44 -16.61 26.67
N VAL A 216 11.93 -17.65 27.36
CA VAL A 216 11.05 -18.49 28.22
C VAL A 216 11.01 -17.91 29.63
N GLN A 217 10.06 -17.00 29.87
CA GLN A 217 9.70 -16.53 31.21
C GLN A 217 8.72 -17.54 31.84
N SER A 218 9.12 -18.17 32.96
CA SER A 218 8.30 -19.13 33.72
C SER A 218 6.95 -18.52 34.20
N PRO A 219 5.87 -19.32 34.33
CA PRO A 219 4.52 -18.86 34.69
C PRO A 219 4.38 -18.27 36.10
#